data_AF-A0ABD6TFF4-F1
#
_entry.id   AF-A0ABD6TFF4-F1
#
_cell.length_a   1.000
_cell.length_b   1.000
_cell.length_c   1.000
_cell.angle_alpha   90.00
_cell.angle_beta   90.00
_cell.angle_gamma   90.00
#
_symmetry.space_group_name_H-M   'P 1'
#
loop_
_entity.id
_entity.type
_entity.pdbx_description
1 polymer ?
#
loop_
_entity_poly.entity_id
_entity_poly.type
_entity_poly.pdbx_seq_one_letter_code
_entity_poly.pdbx_strand_id
1 'polypeptide(L)' 'MKEIDNYMTPAEAAHVYGVSASTLRNKLQEGYSVKADHDRMYLIEKGWLKHFSAETAGRRKKGEWIIHRKAMEYWFQK' A
#
# COMPACT_ATOMS: atom_id res chain seq x y z
N MET A 1 -8.55 -2.50 -19.94
CA MET A 1 -8.22 -1.84 -18.65
C MET A 1 -7.03 -0.94 -18.91
N LYS A 2 -7.06 0.31 -18.44
CA LYS A 2 -5.93 1.22 -18.59
C LYS A 2 -4.88 0.88 -17.53
N GLU A 3 -3.61 1.16 -17.80
CA GLU A 3 -2.54 0.87 -16.83
C GLU A 3 -2.74 1.61 -15.50
N ILE A 4 -3.32 2.81 -15.56
CA ILE A 4 -3.64 3.61 -14.36
C ILE A 4 -4.62 2.90 -13.43
N ASP A 5 -5.53 2.08 -13.97
CA ASP A 5 -6.53 1.35 -13.18
C ASP A 5 -5.88 0.24 -12.31
N ASN A 6 -4.60 -0.07 -12.54
CA ASN A 6 -3.85 -0.99 -11.70
C ASN A 6 -3.32 -0.34 -10.42
N TYR A 7 -3.35 0.99 -10.31
CA TYR A 7 -2.84 1.72 -9.15
C TYR A 7 -3.99 2.29 -8.35
N MET A 8 -3.95 2.10 -7.05
CA MET A 8 -5.03 2.49 -6.14
C MET A 8 -4.45 3.18 -4.91
N THR A 9 -5.23 4.10 -4.34
CA THR A 9 -5.00 4.57 -2.97
C THR A 9 -5.37 3.46 -1.97
N PRO A 10 -4.92 3.51 -0.70
CA PRO A 10 -5.33 2.53 0.30
C PRO A 10 -6.84 2.48 0.51
N ALA A 11 -7.52 3.63 0.43
CA ALA A 11 -8.98 3.68 0.57
C ALA A 11 -9.69 2.98 -0.60
N GLU A 12 -9.21 3.22 -1.82
CA GLU A 12 -9.74 2.59 -3.03
C GLU A 12 -9.47 1.08 -3.04
N ALA A 13 -8.25 0.66 -2.73
CA ALA A 13 -7.89 -0.75 -2.65
C ALA A 13 -8.73 -1.49 -1.58
N ALA A 14 -8.97 -0.86 -0.43
CA ALA A 14 -9.83 -1.40 0.62
C ALA A 14 -11.28 -1.60 0.11
N HIS A 15 -11.82 -0.61 -0.60
CA HIS A 15 -13.15 -0.67 -1.17
C HIS A 15 -13.28 -1.76 -2.25
N VAL A 16 -12.37 -1.79 -3.23
CA VAL A 16 -12.40 -2.73 -4.37
C VAL A 16 -12.25 -4.19 -3.91
N TYR A 17 -11.39 -4.45 -2.93
CA TYR A 17 -11.12 -5.82 -2.46
C TYR A 17 -12.03 -6.26 -1.30
N GLY A 18 -12.85 -5.37 -0.76
CA GLY A 18 -13.72 -5.62 0.39
C GLY A 18 -12.94 -5.91 1.67
N VAL A 19 -11.77 -5.29 1.85
CA VAL A 19 -10.92 -5.46 3.03
C VAL A 19 -11.03 -4.25 3.95
N SER A 20 -10.93 -4.45 5.26
CA SER A 20 -11.03 -3.32 6.20
C SER A 20 -9.86 -2.36 6.03
N ALA A 21 -10.12 -1.06 6.12
CA ALA A 21 -9.07 -0.03 6.05
C ALA A 21 -7.99 -0.26 7.13
N SER A 22 -8.39 -0.77 8.30
CA SER A 22 -7.48 -1.14 9.40
C SER A 22 -6.55 -2.29 9.01
N THR A 23 -7.07 -3.33 8.36
CA THR A 23 -6.27 -4.47 7.88
C THR A 23 -5.22 -4.02 6.88
N LEU A 24 -5.61 -3.16 5.93
CA LEU A 24 -4.69 -2.64 4.94
C LEU A 24 -3.66 -1.69 5.57
N ARG A 25 -4.07 -0.85 6.52
CA ARG A 25 -3.17 0.00 7.29
C ARG A 25 -2.10 -0.82 8.03
N ASN A 26 -2.49 -1.93 8.65
CA ASN A 26 -1.56 -2.81 9.35
C ASN A 26 -0.50 -3.43 8.42
N LYS A 27 -0.86 -3.74 7.17
CA LYS A 27 0.09 -4.20 6.13
C LYS A 27 1.08 -3.10 5.72
N LEU A 28 0.61 -1.85 5.66
CA LEU A 28 1.41 -0.69 5.23
C LEU A 28 2.24 -0.08 6.36
N GLN A 29 1.88 -0.34 7.61
CA GLN A 29 2.55 0.21 8.79
C GLN A 29 3.87 -0.52 9.07
N GLU A 30 4.94 0.26 9.18
CA GLU A 30 6.25 -0.23 9.60
C GLU A 30 6.23 -0.69 11.06
N GLY A 31 6.84 -1.85 11.32
CA GLY A 31 6.92 -2.44 12.66
C GLY A 31 5.64 -3.11 13.12
N TYR A 32 4.61 -3.27 12.27
CA TYR A 32 3.40 -4.00 12.64
C TYR A 32 3.68 -5.49 12.89
N SER A 33 4.48 -6.11 12.04
CA SER A 33 5.04 -7.46 12.25
C SER A 33 6.19 -7.71 11.28
N VAL A 34 7.12 -8.61 11.66
CA VAL A 34 8.24 -9.01 10.81
C VAL A 34 7.78 -9.46 9.42
N LYS A 35 6.69 -10.25 9.36
CA LYS A 35 6.11 -10.68 8.07
C LYS A 35 5.59 -9.50 7.25
N ALA A 36 4.84 -8.57 7.87
CA ALA A 36 4.32 -7.40 7.17
C ALA A 36 5.44 -6.49 6.66
N ASP A 37 6.52 -6.33 7.43
CA ASP A 37 7.69 -5.57 7.02
C ASP A 37 8.41 -6.21 5.83
N HIS A 38 8.57 -7.53 5.87
CA HIS A 38 9.18 -8.29 4.78
C HIS A 38 8.33 -8.24 3.50
N ASP A 39 7.02 -8.47 3.61
CA ASP A 39 6.06 -8.35 2.50
C ASP A 39 6.12 -6.94 1.89
N ARG A 40 6.16 -5.90 2.73
CA ARG A 40 6.21 -4.50 2.29
C ARG A 40 7.48 -4.20 1.51
N MET A 41 8.64 -4.61 2.03
CA MET A 41 9.93 -4.43 1.34
C MET A 41 9.94 -5.14 -0.01
N TYR A 42 9.49 -6.39 -0.06
CA TYR A 42 9.38 -7.17 -1.30
C TYR A 42 8.51 -6.47 -2.34
N LEU A 43 7.35 -5.94 -1.93
CA LEU A 43 6.42 -5.27 -2.84
C LEU A 43 6.95 -3.91 -3.33
N ILE A 44 7.72 -3.21 -2.50
CA ILE A 44 8.43 -1.99 -2.91
C ILE A 44 9.49 -2.31 -3.95
N GLU A 45 10.30 -3.35 -3.73
CA GLU A 45 11.34 -3.78 -4.66
C GLU A 45 10.77 -4.19 -6.03
N LYS A 46 9.60 -4.85 -6.03
CA LYS A 46 8.87 -5.21 -7.26
C LYS A 46 8.19 -4.03 -7.95
N GLY A 47 8.18 -2.84 -7.33
CA GLY A 47 7.47 -1.66 -7.85
C GLY A 47 5.95 -1.77 -7.74
N TRP A 48 5.42 -2.68 -6.93
CA TRP A 48 3.98 -2.86 -6.70
C TRP A 48 3.47 -2.04 -5.52
N LEU A 49 4.38 -1.44 -4.75
CA LEU A 49 4.05 -0.57 -3.63
C LEU A 49 4.99 0.63 -3.62
N LYS A 50 4.44 1.83 -3.46
CA LYS A 50 5.23 3.06 -3.34
C LYS A 50 4.71 3.89 -2.19
N HIS A 51 5.62 4.36 -1.36
CA HIS A 51 5.34 5.39 -0.36
C HIS A 51 5.79 6.74 -0.89
N PHE A 52 4.93 7.74 -0.79
CA PHE A 52 5.25 9.12 -1.10
C PHE A 52 4.97 9.99 0.13
N SER A 53 6.02 10.58 0.69
CA SER A 53 5.88 11.59 1.73
C SER A 53 6.40 12.92 1.22
N ALA A 54 5.50 13.88 0.98
CA ALA A 54 5.90 15.25 0.73
C ALA A 54 6.28 15.91 2.06
N GLU A 55 7.54 16.31 2.20
CA GLU A 55 7.93 17.23 3.25
C GLU A 55 7.57 18.64 2.81
N THR A 56 6.54 19.23 3.42
CA THR A 56 6.14 20.62 3.13
C THR A 56 6.41 21.47 4.36
N ALA A 57 7.31 22.45 4.22
CA ALA A 57 7.59 23.48 5.24
C ALA A 57 7.88 22.91 6.65
N GLY A 58 8.76 21.91 6.76
CA GLY A 58 9.20 21.34 8.03
C GLY A 58 8.14 20.54 8.80
N ARG A 59 6.94 20.35 8.24
CA ARG A 59 5.90 19.46 8.76
C ARG A 59 5.79 18.23 7.86
N ARG A 60 6.05 17.06 8.42
CA ARG A 60 5.80 15.78 7.74
C ARG A 60 4.29 15.66 7.49
N LYS A 61 3.84 15.85 6.24
CA LYS A 61 2.49 15.44 5.86
C LYS A 61 2.40 13.92 5.99
N LYS A 62 1.21 13.41 6.35
CA LYS A 62 0.95 11.97 6.33
C LYS A 62 1.32 11.46 4.93
N GLY A 63 2.25 10.51 4.88
CA GLY A 63 2.65 9.92 3.61
C GLY A 63 1.49 9.15 2.98
N GLU A 64 1.45 9.19 1.66
CA GLU A 64 0.46 8.49 0.86
C GLU A 64 1.09 7.22 0.29
N TRP A 65 0.32 6.14 0.32
CA TRP A 65 0.69 4.90 -0.31
C TRP A 65 0.01 4.79 -1.67
N ILE A 66 0.74 4.27 -2.64
CA ILE A 66 0.23 3.91 -3.96
C ILE A 66 0.40 2.40 -4.07
N ILE A 67 -0.72 1.70 -4.24
CA ILE A 67 -0.78 0.23 -4.21
C ILE A 67 -1.13 -0.25 -5.61
N HIS A 68 -0.26 -1.09 -6.18
CA HIS A 68 -0.55 -1.78 -7.43
C HIS A 68 -1.46 -2.99 -7.16
N ARG A 69 -2.32 -3.35 -8.11
CA ARG A 69 -3.24 -4.49 -8.05
C ARG A 69 -2.56 -5.79 -7.60
N LYS A 70 -1.41 -6.09 -8.20
CA LYS A 70 -0.54 -7.24 -7.84
C LYS A 70 -0.15 -7.29 -6.35
N ALA A 71 -0.01 -6.16 -5.67
CA ALA A 71 0.25 -6.16 -4.22
C ALA A 71 -0.97 -6.65 -3.43
N MET A 72 -2.17 -6.25 -3.85
CA MET A 72 -3.43 -6.73 -3.25
C MET A 72 -3.64 -8.22 -3.52
N GLU A 73 -3.39 -8.66 -4.76
CA GLU A 73 -3.41 -10.09 -5.15
C GLU A 73 -2.41 -10.90 -4.31
N TYR A 74 -1.21 -10.37 -4.10
CA TYR A 74 -0.20 -11.01 -3.24
C TYR A 74 -0.65 -11.16 -1.78
N TRP A 75 -1.23 -10.10 -1.19
CA TRP A 75 -1.64 -10.13 0.22
C TRP A 75 -2.89 -10.96 0.49
N PHE A 76 -3.83 -10.97 -0.43
CA PHE A 76 -5.16 -11.53 -0.21
C PHE A 76 -5.48 -12.74 -1.09
N GLN A 77 -4.56 -13.16 -1.97
CA GLN A 77 -4.67 -14.33 -2.85
C GLN A 77 -6.01 -14.39 -3.63
N LYS A 78 -6.49 -13.22 -4.06
CA LYS A 78 -7.68 -13.06 -4.90
C LYS A 78 -7.30 -12.86 -6.35
#